data_AF-A0A919JQM4-F1
#
_entry.id   AF-A0A919JQM4-F1
#
_cell.length_a   1.000
_cell.length_b   1.000
_cell.length_c   1.000
_cell.angle_alpha   90.00
_cell.angle_beta   90.00
_cell.angle_gamma   90.00
#
_symmetry.space_group_name_H-M   'P 1'
#
loop_
_entity.id
_entity.type
_entity.pdbx_description
1 polymer ?
#
loop_
_entity_poly.entity_id
_entity_poly.type
_entity_poly.pdbx_seq_one_letter_code
_entity_poly.pdbx_strand_id
1 'polypeptide(L)'
;MFEQTTTVPTPWWARVLVWLGLPLAGAGLLYLAIRVIAWLPLPGPFRFIRELPEPLGTVLAVGVGAVIGLVLAGLGDRESLTVRIDPAEVVLTRPGTTSTVARREVAVAFPDRDQLVLLGRTGRELAREPSHLSRHRLRAAFTANGIEWADHDPYRDAYQRWVPDLPDLPATAHALLAARQKALESGDDTDKRELRSELARLGFVVRDEGKRQYWRHADG
;
A
#
# COMPACT_ATOMS: atom_id res chain seq x y z
N MET A 1 -4.64 -30.89 20.49
CA MET A 1 -3.98 -29.58 20.57
C MET A 1 -4.39 -28.84 19.31
N PHE A 2 -5.31 -27.88 19.42
CA PHE A 2 -5.88 -27.20 18.25
C PHE A 2 -4.88 -26.15 17.74
N GLU A 3 -4.36 -26.33 16.53
CA GLU A 3 -3.53 -25.35 15.83
C GLU A 3 -4.40 -24.12 15.52
N GLN A 4 -4.15 -23.00 16.20
CA GLN A 4 -4.94 -21.79 16.05
C GLN A 4 -4.46 -20.99 14.83
N THR A 5 -4.92 -21.36 13.63
CA THR A 5 -4.74 -20.51 12.45
C THR A 5 -5.60 -19.25 12.61
N THR A 6 -4.97 -18.11 12.88
CA THR A 6 -5.67 -16.82 12.94
C THR A 6 -5.59 -16.17 11.57
N THR A 7 -6.72 -16.14 10.86
CA THR A 7 -6.84 -15.38 9.61
C THR A 7 -7.46 -14.04 9.92
N VAL A 8 -6.78 -12.94 9.56
CA VAL A 8 -7.36 -11.60 9.61
C VAL A 8 -7.73 -11.21 8.18
N PRO A 9 -8.95 -11.51 7.70
CA PRO A 9 -9.39 -11.09 6.38
C PRO A 9 -9.75 -9.59 6.39
N THR A 10 -9.61 -8.97 5.22
CA THR A 10 -10.27 -7.69 4.96
C THR A 10 -11.78 -7.91 5.08
N PRO A 11 -12.52 -7.11 5.87
CA PRO A 11 -13.95 -7.31 6.06
C PRO A 11 -14.69 -7.28 4.72
N TRP A 12 -15.47 -8.32 4.44
CA TRP A 12 -16.23 -8.46 3.20
C TRP A 12 -17.21 -7.29 2.97
N TRP A 13 -17.78 -6.74 4.04
CA TRP A 13 -18.68 -5.58 3.96
C TRP A 13 -17.94 -4.32 3.52
N ALA A 14 -16.66 -4.15 3.85
CA ALA A 14 -15.88 -3.00 3.40
C ALA A 14 -15.62 -3.10 1.89
N ARG A 15 -15.35 -4.32 1.39
CA ARG A 15 -15.28 -4.56 -0.06
C ARG A 15 -16.60 -4.24 -0.75
N VAL A 16 -17.72 -4.73 -0.22
CA VAL A 16 -19.06 -4.43 -0.77
C VAL A 16 -19.33 -2.93 -0.78
N LEU A 17 -18.97 -2.21 0.28
CA LEU A 17 -19.18 -0.77 0.41
C LEU A 17 -18.29 0.02 -0.57
N VAL A 18 -17.05 -0.42 -0.82
CA VAL A 18 -16.18 0.18 -1.84
C VAL A 18 -16.70 -0.10 -3.25
N TRP A 19 -17.06 -1.36 -3.54
CA TRP A 19 -17.54 -1.78 -4.86
C TRP A 19 -18.93 -1.23 -5.23
N LEU A 20 -19.78 -0.90 -4.25
CA LEU A 20 -21.06 -0.20 -4.50
C LEU A 20 -20.92 1.31 -4.37
N GLY A 21 -20.18 1.78 -3.37
CA GLY A 21 -20.07 3.20 -3.03
C GLY A 21 -19.32 4.00 -4.07
N LEU A 22 -18.17 3.51 -4.58
CA LEU A 22 -17.40 4.26 -5.58
C LEU A 22 -18.12 4.40 -6.92
N PRO A 23 -18.74 3.35 -7.51
CA PRO A 23 -19.54 3.51 -8.73
C PRO A 23 -20.72 4.46 -8.55
N LEU A 24 -21.45 4.37 -7.43
CA LEU A 24 -22.57 5.26 -7.15
C LEU A 24 -22.12 6.71 -6.95
N ALA A 25 -21.03 6.92 -6.21
CA ALA A 25 -20.44 8.24 -6.01
C ALA A 25 -19.92 8.82 -7.33
N GLY A 26 -19.19 8.04 -8.14
CA GLY A 26 -18.69 8.45 -9.45
C GLY A 26 -19.82 8.81 -10.42
N ALA A 27 -20.87 7.99 -10.48
CA ALA A 27 -22.07 8.26 -11.25
C ALA A 27 -22.77 9.56 -10.81
N GLY A 28 -22.98 9.73 -9.51
CA GLY A 28 -23.60 10.93 -8.95
C GLY A 28 -22.77 12.20 -9.17
N LEU A 29 -21.45 12.11 -9.02
CA LEU A 29 -20.53 13.23 -9.20
C LEU A 29 -20.50 13.69 -10.67
N LEU A 30 -20.42 12.75 -11.61
CA LEU A 30 -20.39 13.08 -13.04
C LEU A 30 -21.75 13.58 -13.54
N TYR A 31 -22.85 13.01 -13.03
CA TYR A 31 -24.20 13.53 -13.25
C TYR A 31 -24.34 14.99 -12.78
N LEU A 32 -23.92 15.29 -11.54
CA LEU A 32 -23.97 16.64 -11.00
C LEU A 32 -23.04 17.59 -11.77
N ALA A 33 -21.83 17.15 -12.10
CA ALA A 33 -20.85 17.93 -12.84
C ALA A 33 -21.42 18.39 -14.19
N ILE A 34 -22.07 17.51 -14.95
CA ILE A 34 -22.67 17.87 -16.24
C ILE A 34 -23.81 18.89 -16.07
N ARG A 35 -24.61 18.80 -15.00
CA ARG A 35 -25.68 19.76 -14.71
C ARG A 35 -25.13 21.14 -14.32
N VAL A 36 -24.03 21.20 -13.57
CA VAL A 36 -23.35 22.44 -13.21
C VAL A 36 -22.66 23.05 -14.43
N ILE A 37 -21.94 22.24 -15.21
CA ILE A 37 -21.24 22.63 -16.45
C ILE A 37 -22.24 23.16 -17.49
N ALA A 38 -23.45 22.60 -17.58
CA ALA A 38 -24.50 23.13 -18.46
C ALA A 38 -24.81 24.61 -18.20
N TRP A 39 -24.66 25.09 -16.96
CA TRP A 39 -24.88 26.49 -16.56
C TRP A 39 -23.67 27.43 -16.75
N LEU A 40 -22.45 26.91 -16.96
CA LEU A 40 -21.23 27.73 -17.09
C LEU A 40 -20.94 28.13 -18.55
N PRO A 41 -20.44 29.35 -18.83
CA PRO A 41 -20.01 29.74 -20.17
C PRO A 41 -18.68 29.05 -20.52
N LEU A 42 -18.74 27.86 -21.12
CA LEU A 42 -17.57 27.05 -21.41
C LEU A 42 -16.89 27.42 -22.74
N PRO A 43 -15.54 27.35 -22.81
CA PRO A 43 -14.80 27.45 -24.06
C PRO A 43 -15.02 26.21 -24.97
N GLY A 44 -14.78 26.42 -26.27
CA GLY A 44 -15.21 25.59 -27.43
C GLY A 44 -15.22 24.05 -27.34
N PRO A 45 -14.23 23.34 -26.77
CA PRO A 45 -14.22 21.87 -26.81
C PRO A 45 -15.31 21.19 -25.96
N PHE A 46 -15.94 21.90 -25.00
CA PHE A 46 -16.98 21.33 -24.13
C PHE A 46 -18.41 21.60 -24.63
N ARG A 47 -18.58 22.26 -25.78
CA ARG A 47 -19.90 22.61 -26.33
C ARG A 47 -20.73 21.37 -26.70
N PHE A 48 -20.08 20.28 -27.11
CA PHE A 48 -20.70 19.00 -27.42
C PHE A 48 -21.50 18.41 -26.24
N ILE A 49 -21.14 18.69 -24.99
CA ILE A 49 -21.86 18.20 -23.80
C ILE A 49 -23.30 18.76 -23.75
N ARG A 50 -23.53 19.97 -24.29
CA ARG A 50 -24.86 20.59 -24.35
C ARG A 50 -25.71 20.11 -25.53
N GLU A 51 -25.06 19.55 -26.55
CA GLU A 51 -25.71 19.09 -27.78
C GLU A 51 -26.08 17.60 -27.72
N LEU A 52 -25.72 16.90 -26.63
CA LEU A 52 -26.13 15.52 -26.44
C LEU A 52 -27.66 15.44 -26.22
N PRO A 53 -28.38 14.61 -26.99
CA PRO A 53 -29.81 14.42 -26.79
C PRO A 53 -30.08 13.78 -25.43
N GLU A 54 -31.04 14.31 -24.68
CA GLU A 54 -31.58 13.62 -23.51
C GLU A 54 -32.54 12.52 -23.99
N PRO A 55 -32.51 11.31 -23.39
CA PRO A 55 -31.82 10.93 -22.15
C PRO A 55 -30.39 10.39 -22.31
N LEU A 56 -29.86 10.31 -23.54
CA LEU A 56 -28.56 9.70 -23.85
C LEU A 56 -27.40 10.39 -23.11
N GLY A 57 -27.42 11.71 -22.99
CA GLY A 57 -26.42 12.47 -22.23
C GLY A 57 -26.35 12.07 -20.75
N THR A 58 -27.50 11.99 -20.09
CA THR A 58 -27.60 11.55 -18.69
C THR A 58 -27.14 10.10 -18.53
N VAL A 59 -27.54 9.20 -19.43
CA VAL A 59 -27.15 7.78 -19.38
C VAL A 59 -25.64 7.61 -19.55
N LEU A 60 -25.03 8.35 -20.48
CA LEU A 60 -23.57 8.32 -20.70
C LEU A 60 -22.80 8.88 -19.50
N ALA A 61 -23.27 9.98 -18.92
CA ALA A 61 -22.67 10.56 -17.72
C ALA A 61 -22.64 9.58 -16.54
N VAL A 62 -23.81 9.00 -16.23
CA VAL A 62 -23.94 8.01 -15.15
C VAL A 62 -23.10 6.78 -15.45
N GLY A 63 -23.13 6.30 -16.70
CA GLY A 63 -22.36 5.14 -17.13
C GLY A 63 -20.85 5.35 -16.99
N VAL A 64 -20.32 6.47 -17.50
CA VAL A 64 -18.88 6.79 -17.40
C VAL A 64 -18.47 6.98 -15.94
N GLY A 65 -19.28 7.66 -15.13
CA GLY A 65 -19.00 7.87 -13.71
C GLY A 65 -18.98 6.55 -12.94
N ALA A 66 -19.93 5.66 -13.23
CA ALA A 66 -19.97 4.33 -12.65
C ALA A 66 -18.75 3.48 -13.07
N VAL A 67 -18.35 3.51 -14.34
CA VAL A 67 -17.16 2.80 -14.84
C VAL A 67 -15.89 3.32 -14.18
N ILE A 68 -15.72 4.64 -14.06
CA ILE A 68 -14.58 5.23 -13.33
C ILE A 68 -14.59 4.77 -11.88
N GLY A 69 -15.73 4.81 -11.21
CA GLY A 69 -15.87 4.32 -9.83
C GLY A 69 -15.55 2.82 -9.71
N LEU A 70 -15.93 2.01 -10.70
CA LEU A 70 -15.64 0.58 -10.74
C LEU A 70 -14.13 0.32 -10.93
N VAL A 71 -13.49 1.07 -11.83
CA VAL A 71 -12.03 1.00 -12.04
C VAL A 71 -11.29 1.37 -10.75
N LEU A 72 -11.70 2.46 -10.09
CA LEU A 72 -11.11 2.88 -8.81
C LEU A 72 -11.33 1.84 -7.70
N ALA A 73 -12.52 1.24 -7.61
CA ALA A 73 -12.81 0.17 -6.66
C ALA A 73 -11.92 -1.07 -6.92
N GLY A 74 -11.76 -1.44 -8.19
CA GLY A 74 -10.86 -2.53 -8.62
C GLY A 74 -9.40 -2.24 -8.32
N LEU A 75 -8.94 -1.00 -8.48
CA LEU A 75 -7.58 -0.59 -8.08
C LEU A 75 -7.39 -0.72 -6.56
N GLY A 76 -8.36 -0.31 -5.75
CA GLY A 76 -8.31 -0.43 -4.30
C GLY A 76 -8.32 -1.89 -3.79
N ASP A 77 -9.07 -2.78 -4.44
CA ASP A 77 -9.17 -4.18 -4.01
C ASP A 77 -7.90 -5.01 -4.32
N ARG A 78 -7.02 -4.53 -5.23
CA ARG A 78 -5.69 -5.14 -5.48
C ARG A 78 -4.75 -5.08 -4.27
N GLU A 79 -5.10 -4.33 -3.24
CA GLU A 79 -4.30 -4.17 -2.01
C GLU A 79 -4.83 -4.99 -0.83
N SER A 80 -5.81 -5.87 -1.05
CA SER A 80 -6.37 -6.64 0.06
C SER A 80 -5.37 -7.69 0.56
N LEU A 81 -4.70 -7.37 1.67
CA LEU A 81 -3.82 -8.28 2.36
C LEU A 81 -4.63 -9.26 3.21
N THR A 82 -4.33 -10.54 3.07
CA THR A 82 -4.75 -11.57 4.01
C THR A 82 -3.54 -12.01 4.81
N VAL A 83 -3.63 -11.87 6.13
CA VAL A 83 -2.59 -12.33 7.05
C VAL A 83 -3.08 -13.64 7.65
N ARG A 84 -2.33 -14.71 7.40
CA ARG A 84 -2.51 -16.02 8.02
C ARG A 84 -1.30 -16.29 8.90
N ILE A 85 -1.53 -16.45 10.20
CA ILE A 85 -0.48 -16.81 11.14
C ILE A 85 -0.70 -18.25 11.55
N ASP A 86 0.25 -19.11 11.17
CA ASP A 86 0.34 -20.49 11.61
C ASP A 86 1.45 -20.64 12.65
N PRO A 87 1.46 -21.77 13.40
CA PRO A 87 2.53 -22.07 14.36
C PRO A 87 3.94 -22.12 13.74
N ALA A 88 4.05 -22.45 12.45
CA ALA A 88 5.33 -22.57 11.75
C ALA A 88 5.69 -21.33 10.90
N GLU A 89 4.70 -20.64 10.34
CA GLU A 89 4.89 -19.60 9.33
C GLU A 89 3.86 -18.46 9.46
N VAL A 90 4.27 -17.28 9.04
CA VAL A 90 3.41 -16.13 8.78
C VAL A 90 3.29 -16.00 7.26
N VAL A 91 2.08 -16.15 6.76
CA VAL A 91 1.78 -16.02 5.32
C VAL A 91 1.00 -14.75 5.07
N LEU A 92 1.58 -13.91 4.24
CA LEU A 92 1.02 -12.67 3.74
C LEU A 92 0.59 -12.89 2.29
N THR A 93 -0.71 -12.97 2.07
CA THR A 93 -1.27 -13.18 0.71
C THR A 93 -1.87 -11.88 0.19
N ARG A 94 -1.40 -11.46 -0.98
CA ARG A 94 -1.93 -10.38 -1.81
C ARG A 94 -2.32 -10.96 -3.17
N PRO A 95 -3.32 -10.41 -3.88
CA PRO A 95 -3.55 -10.75 -5.29
C PRO A 95 -2.26 -10.61 -6.12
N GLY A 96 -1.70 -11.74 -6.59
CA GLY A 96 -0.48 -11.80 -7.39
C GLY A 96 0.84 -11.97 -6.63
N THR A 97 0.84 -11.97 -5.29
CA THR A 97 2.07 -12.19 -4.49
C THR A 97 1.76 -12.86 -3.16
N THR A 98 2.45 -13.95 -2.86
CA THR A 98 2.40 -14.63 -1.57
C THR A 98 3.79 -14.57 -0.95
N SER A 99 3.90 -13.94 0.23
CA SER A 99 5.13 -13.92 1.01
C SER A 99 4.97 -14.83 2.23
N THR A 100 5.87 -15.80 2.35
CA THR A 100 5.90 -16.75 3.46
C THR A 100 7.16 -16.51 4.26
N VAL A 101 6.99 -16.22 5.55
CA VAL A 101 8.08 -15.98 6.50
C VAL A 101 7.97 -16.99 7.63
N ALA A 102 9.05 -17.65 8.02
CA ALA A 102 9.01 -18.58 9.15
C ALA A 102 8.69 -17.83 10.45
N ARG A 103 7.73 -18.31 11.25
CA ARG A 103 7.29 -17.65 12.50
C ARG A 103 8.47 -17.39 13.44
N ARG A 104 9.42 -18.33 13.49
CA ARG A 104 10.63 -18.27 14.33
C ARG A 104 11.59 -17.14 13.94
N GLU A 105 11.52 -16.67 12.70
CA GLU A 105 12.38 -15.59 12.21
C GLU A 105 11.80 -14.22 12.58
N VAL A 106 10.47 -14.11 12.67
CA VAL A 106 9.78 -12.88 13.05
C VAL A 106 10.01 -12.60 14.53
N ALA A 107 10.70 -11.50 14.82
CA ALA A 107 10.87 -11.01 16.17
C ALA A 107 9.73 -10.07 16.56
N VAL A 108 9.46 -9.08 15.71
CA VAL A 108 8.47 -8.04 15.97
C VAL A 108 7.69 -7.69 14.71
N ALA A 109 6.39 -7.48 14.86
CA ALA A 109 5.51 -6.96 13.84
C ALA A 109 5.02 -5.56 14.25
N PHE A 110 4.95 -4.64 13.29
CA PHE A 110 4.43 -3.29 13.54
C PHE A 110 3.74 -2.69 12.31
N PRO A 111 2.78 -1.78 12.51
CA PRO A 111 2.18 -1.02 11.42
C PRO A 111 3.03 0.21 11.09
N ASP A 112 3.35 0.41 9.81
CA ASP A 112 3.97 1.63 9.29
C ASP A 112 3.04 2.25 8.24
N ARG A 113 2.36 3.34 8.60
CA ARG A 113 1.29 3.95 7.80
C ARG A 113 0.20 2.95 7.40
N ASP A 114 0.10 2.62 6.12
CA ASP A 114 -0.80 1.69 5.45
C ASP A 114 -0.11 0.36 5.15
N GLN A 115 1.02 0.05 5.79
CA GLN A 115 1.79 -1.17 5.58
C GLN A 115 1.99 -1.93 6.89
N LEU A 116 1.99 -3.26 6.80
CA LEU A 116 2.41 -4.16 7.86
C LEU A 116 3.86 -4.57 7.61
N VAL A 117 4.72 -4.39 8.61
CA VAL A 117 6.14 -4.71 8.55
C VAL A 117 6.45 -5.83 9.54
N LEU A 118 7.16 -6.85 9.07
CA LEU A 118 7.70 -7.94 9.87
C LEU A 118 9.22 -7.78 9.94
N LEU A 119 9.76 -7.65 11.16
CA LEU A 119 11.21 -7.61 11.38
C LEU A 119 11.71 -8.92 11.95
N GLY A 120 12.92 -9.27 11.50
CA GLY A 120 13.69 -10.35 12.09
C GLY A 120 14.35 -9.94 13.39
N ARG A 121 14.93 -10.93 14.07
CA ARG A 121 15.69 -10.73 15.34
C ARG A 121 16.83 -9.74 15.24
N THR A 122 17.39 -9.59 14.06
CA THR A 122 18.55 -8.75 13.77
C THR A 122 18.12 -7.36 13.26
N GLY A 123 16.81 -7.08 13.26
CA GLY A 123 16.25 -5.84 12.75
C GLY A 123 16.15 -5.79 11.23
N ARG A 124 16.46 -6.87 10.51
CA ARG A 124 16.23 -6.99 9.06
C ARG A 124 14.73 -7.01 8.73
N GLU A 125 14.34 -6.33 7.67
CA GLU A 125 12.97 -6.40 7.13
C GLU A 125 12.76 -7.76 6.46
N LEU A 126 11.88 -8.60 7.02
CA LEU A 126 11.52 -9.91 6.45
C LEU A 126 10.39 -9.80 5.45
N ALA A 127 9.42 -8.93 5.74
CA ALA A 127 8.34 -8.60 4.82
C ALA A 127 7.78 -7.21 5.12
N ARG A 128 7.32 -6.53 4.08
CA ARG A 128 6.59 -5.26 4.15
C ARG A 128 5.49 -5.29 3.12
N GLU A 129 4.25 -5.34 3.58
CA GLU A 129 3.08 -5.46 2.72
C GLU A 129 2.05 -4.38 3.05
N PRO A 130 1.52 -3.64 2.06
CA PRO A 130 0.36 -2.79 2.27
C PRO A 130 -0.79 -3.57 2.95
N SER A 131 -1.33 -2.99 4.01
CA SER A 131 -2.33 -3.56 4.90
C SER A 131 -3.34 -2.48 5.31
N HIS A 132 -4.59 -2.70 4.90
CA HIS A 132 -5.75 -1.92 5.34
C HIS A 132 -6.47 -2.57 6.54
N LEU A 133 -5.84 -3.56 7.17
CA LEU A 133 -6.42 -4.28 8.29
C LEU A 133 -6.37 -3.45 9.57
N SER A 134 -7.38 -3.61 10.43
CA SER A 134 -7.44 -2.87 11.68
C SER A 134 -6.24 -3.25 12.58
N ARG A 135 -5.49 -2.24 13.04
CA ARG A 135 -4.32 -2.41 13.94
C ARG A 135 -4.64 -3.26 15.16
N HIS A 136 -5.82 -3.09 15.76
CA HIS A 136 -6.26 -3.89 16.90
C HIS A 136 -6.37 -5.40 16.57
N ARG A 137 -6.96 -5.77 15.42
CA ARG A 137 -7.05 -7.19 15.01
C ARG A 137 -5.69 -7.77 14.68
N LEU A 138 -4.82 -7.00 14.03
CA LEU A 138 -3.44 -7.42 13.76
C LEU A 138 -2.70 -7.66 15.07
N ARG A 139 -2.71 -6.68 15.99
CA ARG A 139 -2.12 -6.82 17.32
C ARG A 139 -2.61 -8.08 18.02
N ALA A 140 -3.92 -8.26 18.13
CA ALA A 140 -4.50 -9.43 18.78
C ALA A 140 -4.03 -10.75 18.11
N ALA A 141 -4.01 -10.82 16.78
CA ALA A 141 -3.57 -12.00 16.04
C ALA A 141 -2.09 -12.32 16.27
N PHE A 142 -1.21 -11.31 16.18
CA PHE A 142 0.24 -11.51 16.40
C PHE A 142 0.53 -11.87 17.86
N THR A 143 -0.08 -11.17 18.84
CA THR A 143 0.13 -11.46 20.26
C THR A 143 -0.41 -12.82 20.67
N ALA A 144 -1.57 -13.24 20.12
CA ALA A 144 -2.14 -14.57 20.39
C ALA A 144 -1.22 -15.70 19.89
N ASN A 145 -0.43 -15.43 18.85
CA ASN A 145 0.55 -16.36 18.28
C ASN A 145 1.97 -16.17 18.83
N GLY A 146 2.13 -15.42 19.93
CA GLY A 146 3.42 -15.23 20.61
C GLY A 146 4.47 -14.51 19.75
N ILE A 147 4.05 -13.61 18.87
CA ILE A 147 4.90 -12.67 18.14
C ILE A 147 4.78 -11.31 18.82
N GLU A 148 5.92 -10.64 19.03
CA GLU A 148 5.92 -9.30 19.64
C GLU A 148 5.26 -8.29 18.69
N TRP A 149 4.44 -7.40 19.27
CA TRP A 149 3.79 -6.33 18.53
C TRP A 149 4.26 -4.98 19.04
N ALA A 150 4.80 -4.15 18.14
CA ALA A 150 5.13 -2.77 18.41
C ALA A 150 4.12 -1.84 17.72
N ASP A 151 3.73 -0.76 18.38
CA ASP A 151 2.78 0.20 17.81
C ASP A 151 3.44 1.15 16.78
N HIS A 152 4.78 1.23 16.81
CA HIS A 152 5.63 2.01 15.92
C HIS A 152 6.92 1.25 15.58
N ASP A 153 7.67 1.71 14.57
CA ASP A 153 8.99 1.13 14.23
C ASP A 153 9.94 1.24 15.44
N PRO A 154 10.43 0.11 15.99
CA PRO A 154 11.36 0.15 17.12
C PRO A 154 12.72 0.77 16.77
N TYR A 155 13.08 0.80 15.48
CA TYR A 155 14.33 1.37 14.98
C TYR A 155 14.14 2.79 14.42
N ARG A 156 13.03 3.47 14.74
CA ARG A 156 12.70 4.80 14.16
C ARG A 156 13.85 5.83 14.30
N ASP A 157 14.55 5.81 15.43
CA ASP A 157 15.60 6.79 15.75
C ASP A 157 16.96 6.41 15.12
N ALA A 158 17.09 5.19 14.59
CA ALA A 158 18.30 4.70 13.93
C ALA A 158 18.35 5.06 12.43
N TYR A 159 17.24 5.56 11.87
CA TYR A 159 17.20 5.96 10.48
C TYR A 159 17.91 7.28 10.26
N GLN A 160 18.76 7.30 9.25
CA GLN A 160 19.44 8.49 8.77
C GLN A 160 18.91 8.86 7.40
N ARG A 161 18.80 10.16 7.14
CA ARG A 161 18.39 10.65 5.83
C ARG A 161 19.48 10.32 4.82
N TRP A 162 19.09 9.74 3.69
CA TRP A 162 20.02 9.62 2.57
C TRP A 162 20.20 10.99 1.91
N VAL A 163 21.45 11.35 1.67
CA VAL A 163 21.87 12.53 0.93
C VAL A 163 22.94 12.05 -0.06
N PRO A 164 22.99 12.60 -1.29
CA PRO A 164 24.08 12.33 -2.21
C PRO A 164 25.46 12.53 -1.55
N ASP A 165 26.42 11.68 -1.90
CA ASP A 165 27.82 11.76 -1.50
C ASP A 165 28.12 11.62 0.01
N LEU A 166 27.23 10.93 0.76
CA LEU A 166 27.49 10.60 2.17
C LEU A 166 28.74 9.69 2.30
N PRO A 167 29.76 10.01 3.11
CA PRO A 167 30.99 9.22 3.14
C PRO A 167 30.83 7.80 3.73
N ASP A 168 29.81 7.57 4.55
CA ASP A 168 29.69 6.35 5.38
C ASP A 168 28.96 5.18 4.68
N LEU A 169 28.67 5.28 3.39
CA LEU A 169 27.91 4.28 2.62
C LEU A 169 28.76 3.65 1.51
N PRO A 170 28.75 2.31 1.35
CA PRO A 170 29.42 1.65 0.23
C PRO A 170 28.92 2.16 -1.12
N ALA A 171 29.82 2.28 -2.10
CA ALA A 171 29.49 2.81 -3.43
C ALA A 171 28.30 2.10 -4.10
N THR A 172 28.19 0.78 -3.93
CA THR A 172 27.06 -0.01 -4.44
C THR A 172 25.73 0.40 -3.79
N ALA A 173 25.72 0.60 -2.48
CA ALA A 173 24.53 1.02 -1.77
C ALA A 173 24.13 2.45 -2.16
N HIS A 174 25.10 3.35 -2.35
CA HIS A 174 24.85 4.68 -2.91
C HIS A 174 24.21 4.65 -4.28
N ALA A 175 24.71 3.81 -5.19
CA ALA A 175 24.15 3.69 -6.54
C ALA A 175 22.69 3.21 -6.51
N LEU A 176 22.39 2.22 -5.67
CA LEU A 176 21.02 1.71 -5.49
C LEU A 176 20.09 2.75 -4.84
N LEU A 177 20.56 3.48 -3.81
CA LEU A 177 19.80 4.56 -3.18
C LEU A 177 19.53 5.71 -4.16
N ALA A 178 20.51 6.08 -4.98
CA ALA A 178 20.36 7.11 -5.99
C ALA A 178 19.38 6.71 -7.10
N ALA A 179 19.46 5.47 -7.60
CA ALA A 179 18.48 4.94 -8.55
C ALA A 179 17.08 4.93 -7.94
N ARG A 180 16.97 4.53 -6.67
CA ARG A 180 15.69 4.46 -5.97
C ARG A 180 15.10 5.84 -5.68
N GLN A 181 15.92 6.85 -5.41
CA GLN A 181 15.46 8.23 -5.26
C GLN A 181 14.78 8.73 -6.55
N LYS A 182 15.29 8.36 -7.74
CA LYS A 182 14.63 8.68 -9.01
C LYS A 182 13.26 8.00 -9.13
N ALA A 183 13.17 6.73 -8.73
CA ALA A 183 11.90 5.99 -8.71
C ALA A 183 10.89 6.59 -7.70
N LEU A 184 11.37 7.11 -6.56
CA LEU A 184 10.55 7.89 -5.61
C LEU A 184 10.01 9.18 -6.22
N GLU A 185 10.80 9.87 -7.02
CA GLU A 185 10.41 11.13 -7.64
C GLU A 185 9.43 10.95 -8.79
N SER A 186 9.61 9.89 -9.59
CA SER A 186 8.73 9.53 -10.71
C SER A 186 7.47 8.78 -10.29
N GLY A 187 7.43 8.22 -9.08
CA GLY A 187 6.30 7.44 -8.58
C GLY A 187 6.29 5.98 -9.07
N ASP A 188 7.45 5.45 -9.49
CA ASP A 188 7.56 4.06 -9.95
C ASP A 188 7.59 3.08 -8.75
N ASP A 189 6.43 2.53 -8.40
CA ASP A 189 6.29 1.57 -7.30
C ASP A 189 6.98 0.22 -7.55
N THR A 190 7.18 -0.16 -8.81
CA THR A 190 7.83 -1.42 -9.15
C THR A 190 9.33 -1.31 -8.87
N ASP A 191 9.98 -0.30 -9.45
CA ASP A 191 11.41 -0.04 -9.24
C ASP A 191 11.72 0.22 -7.76
N LYS A 192 10.87 0.98 -7.05
CA LYS A 192 11.05 1.21 -5.60
C LYS A 192 11.09 -0.07 -4.78
N ARG A 193 10.29 -1.08 -5.15
CA ARG A 193 10.23 -2.36 -4.46
C ARG A 193 11.42 -3.23 -4.80
N GLU A 194 11.76 -3.32 -6.09
CA GLU A 194 12.94 -4.07 -6.55
C GLU A 194 14.22 -3.55 -5.89
N LEU A 195 14.48 -2.25 -5.97
CA LEU A 195 15.67 -1.63 -5.37
C LEU A 195 15.68 -1.72 -3.85
N ARG A 196 14.51 -1.67 -3.17
CA ARG A 196 14.42 -1.94 -1.72
C ARG A 196 14.88 -3.36 -1.40
N SER A 197 14.48 -4.34 -2.21
CA SER A 197 14.87 -5.74 -2.00
C SER A 197 16.37 -5.97 -2.19
N GLU A 198 16.98 -5.31 -3.18
CA GLU A 198 18.43 -5.37 -3.40
C GLU A 198 19.20 -4.69 -2.24
N LEU A 199 18.71 -3.56 -1.74
CA LEU A 199 19.27 -2.91 -0.56
C LEU A 199 19.15 -3.79 0.69
N ALA A 200 18.03 -4.49 0.87
CA ALA A 200 17.83 -5.42 1.97
C ALA A 200 18.82 -6.60 1.93
N ARG A 201 19.18 -7.09 0.73
CA ARG A 201 20.24 -8.11 0.56
C ARG A 201 21.62 -7.62 0.97
N LEU A 202 21.86 -6.32 0.86
CA LEU A 202 23.09 -5.66 1.32
C LEU A 202 23.04 -5.27 2.81
N GLY A 203 21.97 -5.63 3.54
CA GLY A 203 21.82 -5.32 4.97
C GLY A 203 21.33 -3.89 5.25
N PHE A 204 20.77 -3.21 4.25
CA PHE A 204 20.19 -1.88 4.42
C PHE A 204 18.67 -1.95 4.47
N VAL A 205 18.08 -1.32 5.49
CA VAL A 205 16.63 -1.14 5.59
C VAL A 205 16.30 0.29 5.22
N VAL A 206 15.35 0.47 4.30
CA VAL A 206 14.98 1.79 3.78
C VAL A 206 13.54 2.16 4.10
N ARG A 207 13.36 3.40 4.49
CA ARG A 207 12.07 3.99 4.84
C ARG A 207 11.86 5.28 4.06
N ASP A 208 10.63 5.51 3.65
CA ASP A 208 10.26 6.66 2.83
C ASP A 208 9.41 7.63 3.67
N GLU A 209 9.66 8.93 3.56
CA GLU A 209 8.77 9.98 4.07
C GLU A 209 8.51 11.00 2.97
N GLY A 210 7.36 10.89 2.33
CA GLY A 210 7.06 11.65 1.11
C GLY A 210 8.07 11.29 0.02
N LYS A 211 8.79 12.31 -0.50
CA LYS A 211 9.85 12.14 -1.51
C LYS A 211 11.26 12.02 -0.91
N ARG A 212 11.36 11.84 0.41
CA ARG A 212 12.65 11.68 1.11
C ARG A 212 12.86 10.22 1.46
N GLN A 213 14.06 9.73 1.21
CA GLN A 213 14.47 8.40 1.61
C GLN A 213 15.38 8.46 2.84
N TYR A 214 15.15 7.51 3.74
CA TYR A 214 15.95 7.26 4.93
C TYR A 214 16.42 5.81 4.91
N TRP A 215 17.52 5.56 5.58
CA TRP A 215 18.15 4.26 5.62
C TRP A 215 18.70 3.98 7.01
N ARG A 216 18.86 2.70 7.33
CA ARG A 216 19.62 2.22 8.47
C ARG A 216 20.30 0.92 8.11
N HIS A 217 21.33 0.55 8.85
CA HIS A 217 21.81 -0.83 8.85
C HIS A 217 20.82 -1.73 9.60
N ALA A 218 20.58 -2.91 9.06
CA ALA A 218 20.14 -4.03 9.87
C ALA A 218 21.39 -4.69 10.43
N ASP A 219 21.39 -4.94 11.74
CA ASP A 219 22.39 -5.84 12.31
C ASP A 219 22.15 -7.22 11.69
N GLY A 220 23.23 -7.95 11.43
CA GLY A 220 23.20 -9.28 10.80
C GLY A 220 23.15 -10.38 11.84
#